data_AF-A0A938WUJ0-F1
#
_entry.id   AF-A0A938WUJ0-F1
#
_cell.length_a   1.000
_cell.length_b   1.000
_cell.length_c   1.000
_cell.angle_alpha   90.00
_cell.angle_beta   90.00
_cell.angle_gamma   90.00
#
_symmetry.space_group_name_H-M   'P 1'
#
loop_
_entity.id
_entity.type
_entity.pdbx_description
1 polymer ?
#
loop_
_entity_poly.entity_id
_entity_poly.type
_entity_poly.pdbx_seq_one_letter_code
_entity_poly.pdbx_strand_id
1 'polypeptide(L)'
;MAFSCSPKLIGKVYTCYGVVAVPLEVYNHAQVGFLWHWLTTPYIVIITLGLIAGVGLWLFKRGAIERTVTLGGWTESLYRRGRGLFLVVTLGMGLLIYTALSAELANIYVERGMAYGEAFGRYFIENVWQLLVMFHLAIERYTAFLQYDRSPEASRRMVMPPFRGFRR
;
A
#
# COMPACT_ATOMS: atom_id res chain seq x y z
N MET A 1 0.96 -18.85 -3.37
CA MET A 1 1.19 -19.26 -4.78
C MET A 1 2.12 -18.26 -5.42
N ALA A 2 3.11 -18.69 -6.19
CA ALA A 2 3.88 -17.85 -7.10
C ALA A 2 3.32 -18.00 -8.52
N PHE A 3 3.45 -16.95 -9.34
CA PHE A 3 3.06 -16.97 -10.73
C PHE A 3 3.90 -15.97 -11.53
N SER A 4 4.02 -16.22 -12.83
CA SER A 4 4.71 -15.29 -13.74
C SER A 4 3.73 -14.26 -14.29
N CYS A 5 4.08 -12.98 -14.23
CA CYS A 5 3.24 -11.91 -14.75
C CYS A 5 4.03 -10.81 -15.47
N SER A 6 3.31 -10.04 -16.29
CA SER A 6 3.89 -8.87 -16.95
C SER A 6 4.21 -7.78 -15.91
N PRO A 7 5.41 -7.18 -15.95
CA PRO A 7 5.79 -6.11 -15.03
C PRO A 7 5.04 -4.80 -15.31
N LYS A 8 4.40 -4.66 -16.49
CA LYS A 8 3.82 -3.38 -16.94
C LYS A 8 2.71 -2.87 -16.02
N LEU A 9 1.82 -3.74 -15.54
CA LEU A 9 0.73 -3.32 -14.66
C LEU A 9 1.25 -2.84 -13.31
N ILE A 10 2.26 -3.53 -12.77
CA ILE A 10 2.92 -3.15 -11.52
C ILE A 10 3.62 -1.81 -11.69
N GLY A 11 4.36 -1.66 -12.80
CA GLY A 11 5.00 -0.40 -13.15
C GLY A 11 4.00 0.77 -13.20
N LYS A 12 2.84 0.58 -13.82
CA LYS A 12 1.76 1.58 -13.84
C LYS A 12 1.24 1.91 -12.44
N VAL A 13 0.97 0.91 -11.60
CA VAL A 13 0.48 1.12 -10.23
C VAL A 13 1.48 1.94 -9.41
N TYR A 14 2.76 1.56 -9.42
CA TYR A 14 3.81 2.29 -8.71
C TYR A 14 4.02 3.70 -9.28
N THR A 15 3.93 3.87 -10.60
CA THR A 15 4.04 5.19 -11.24
C THR A 15 2.88 6.08 -10.84
N CYS A 16 1.63 5.63 -10.99
CA CYS A 16 0.45 6.41 -10.61
C CYS A 16 0.44 6.74 -9.13
N TYR A 17 0.83 5.78 -8.28
CA TYR A 17 0.98 6.01 -6.85
C TYR A 17 2.00 7.10 -6.57
N GLY A 18 3.21 6.99 -7.13
CA GLY A 18 4.27 7.96 -6.92
C GLY A 18 3.93 9.36 -7.43
N VAL A 19 3.26 9.47 -8.59
CA VAL A 19 2.81 10.76 -9.16
C VAL A 19 1.85 11.50 -8.24
N VAL A 20 1.04 10.77 -7.46
CA VAL A 20 0.10 11.38 -6.49
C VAL A 20 0.76 11.58 -5.12
N ALA A 21 1.45 10.55 -4.63
CA ALA A 21 2.01 10.54 -3.28
C ALA A 21 3.19 11.50 -3.13
N VAL A 22 4.11 11.57 -4.12
CA VAL A 22 5.31 12.42 -4.00
C VAL A 22 4.94 13.90 -3.83
N PRO A 23 4.12 14.53 -4.69
CA PRO A 23 3.79 15.94 -4.52
C PRO A 23 2.99 16.21 -3.24
N LEU A 24 2.08 15.30 -2.87
CA LEU A 24 1.25 15.45 -1.68
C LEU A 24 2.11 15.41 -0.40
N GLU A 25 3.07 14.51 -0.32
CA GLU A 25 3.97 14.41 0.83
C GLU A 25 5.00 15.53 0.87
N VAL A 26 5.49 15.99 -0.28
CA VAL A 26 6.35 17.19 -0.33
C VAL A 26 5.59 18.42 0.17
N TYR A 27 4.31 18.56 -0.21
CA TYR A 27 3.46 19.62 0.31
C TYR A 27 3.24 19.48 1.82
N ASN A 28 2.90 18.28 2.31
CA ASN A 28 2.70 18.01 3.73
C ASN A 28 3.98 18.31 4.54
N HIS A 29 5.12 17.85 4.04
CA HIS A 29 6.44 18.09 4.64
C HIS A 29 6.80 19.57 4.71
N ALA A 30 6.43 20.36 3.68
CA ALA A 30 6.62 21.81 3.69
C ALA A 30 5.73 22.54 4.71
N GLN A 31 4.51 22.03 4.97
CA GLN A 31 3.58 22.61 5.93
C GLN A 31 3.95 22.28 7.39
N VAL A 32 4.41 21.06 7.64
CA VAL A 32 4.67 20.54 9.01
C VAL A 32 6.11 20.82 9.47
N GLY A 33 7.04 21.04 8.53
CA GLY A 33 8.44 21.39 8.81
C GLY A 33 9.35 20.18 9.03
N PHE A 34 10.61 20.32 8.60
CA PHE A 34 11.62 19.24 8.52
C PHE A 34 11.90 18.49 9.84
N LEU A 35 11.75 19.18 10.98
CA LEU A 35 12.17 18.67 12.29
C LEU A 35 11.07 17.98 13.09
N TRP A 36 9.79 18.15 12.71
CA TRP A 36 8.66 17.62 13.48
C TRP A 36 8.31 16.18 13.12
N HIS A 37 8.52 15.76 11.86
CA HIS A 37 8.26 14.39 11.40
C HIS A 37 9.41 13.83 10.56
N TRP A 38 10.44 13.35 11.27
CA TRP A 38 11.63 12.78 10.64
C TRP A 38 11.33 11.57 9.74
N LEU A 39 10.20 10.86 9.95
CA LEU A 39 9.75 9.70 9.17
C LEU A 39 9.18 10.08 7.78
N THR A 40 8.72 11.32 7.60
CA THR A 40 8.18 11.78 6.32
C THR A 40 9.29 11.88 5.27
N THR A 41 10.51 12.27 5.66
CA THR A 41 11.67 12.33 4.77
C THR A 41 12.06 10.98 4.14
N PRO A 42 12.33 9.91 4.91
CA PRO A 42 12.63 8.59 4.34
C PRO A 42 11.43 8.04 3.56
N TYR A 43 10.20 8.35 3.98
CA TYR A 43 9.02 7.97 3.21
C TYR A 43 9.00 8.62 1.81
N ILE A 44 9.23 9.93 1.70
CA ILE A 44 9.35 10.65 0.42
C ILE A 44 10.42 10.00 -0.47
N VAL A 45 11.58 9.63 0.09
CA VAL A 45 12.65 8.94 -0.65
C VAL A 45 12.16 7.58 -1.15
N ILE A 46 11.52 6.77 -0.30
CA ILE A 46 11.01 5.44 -0.67
C ILE A 46 9.98 5.54 -1.80
N ILE A 47 9.01 6.45 -1.71
CA ILE A 47 7.98 6.59 -2.76
C ILE A 47 8.55 7.16 -4.06
N THR A 48 9.59 8.00 -3.98
CA THR A 48 10.30 8.52 -5.16
C THR A 48 11.08 7.40 -5.86
N LEU A 49 11.78 6.56 -5.10
CA LEU A 49 12.44 5.38 -5.65
C LEU A 49 11.42 4.39 -6.24
N GLY A 50 10.28 4.22 -5.58
CA GLY A 50 9.14 3.43 -6.07
C GLY A 50 8.59 3.97 -7.39
N LEU A 51 8.47 5.29 -7.54
CA LEU A 51 8.08 5.96 -8.78
C LEU A 51 9.08 5.66 -9.91
N ILE A 52 10.37 5.88 -9.67
CA ILE A 52 11.44 5.63 -10.66
C ILE A 52 11.43 4.16 -11.07
N ALA A 53 11.35 3.23 -10.12
CA ALA A 53 11.24 1.80 -10.38
C ALA A 53 9.96 1.48 -11.16
N GLY A 54 8.84 2.11 -10.84
CA GLY A 54 7.57 1.98 -11.53
C GLY A 54 7.67 2.35 -13.00
N VAL A 55 8.26 3.52 -13.30
CA VAL A 55 8.54 3.97 -14.67
C VAL A 55 9.48 2.99 -15.39
N GLY A 56 10.52 2.53 -14.68
CA GLY A 56 11.43 1.45 -15.09
C GLY A 56 10.70 0.20 -15.58
N LEU A 57 9.82 -0.33 -14.73
CA LEU A 57 9.02 -1.53 -14.99
C LEU A 57 7.99 -1.33 -16.10
N TRP A 58 7.41 -0.13 -16.21
CA TRP A 58 6.39 0.16 -17.20
C TRP A 58 6.99 0.33 -18.60
N LEU A 59 8.04 1.13 -18.74
CA LEU A 59 8.57 1.54 -20.04
C LEU A 59 9.67 0.61 -20.56
N PHE A 60 10.54 0.10 -19.66
CA PHE A 60 11.78 -0.55 -20.08
C PHE A 60 11.78 -2.06 -19.87
N LYS A 61 11.10 -2.58 -18.84
CA LYS A 61 11.11 -4.02 -18.55
C LYS A 61 10.20 -4.81 -19.50
N ARG A 62 10.79 -5.74 -20.26
CA ARG A 62 10.09 -6.63 -21.21
C ARG A 62 9.89 -8.05 -20.69
N GLY A 63 10.75 -8.52 -19.79
CA GLY A 63 10.69 -9.87 -19.22
C GLY A 63 9.62 -10.02 -18.13
N ALA A 64 9.04 -11.22 -18.04
CA ALA A 64 8.09 -11.54 -16.99
C ALA A 64 8.77 -11.53 -15.61
N ILE A 65 7.99 -11.24 -14.57
CA ILE A 65 8.45 -11.28 -13.18
C ILE A 65 7.67 -12.33 -12.41
N GLU A 66 8.33 -12.92 -11.41
CA GLU A 66 7.67 -13.80 -10.47
C GLU A 66 7.01 -12.97 -9.37
N ARG A 67 5.74 -13.26 -9.10
CA ARG A 67 4.97 -12.61 -8.05
C ARG A 67 4.29 -13.64 -7.17
N THR A 68 4.20 -13.36 -5.89
CA THR A 68 3.49 -14.20 -4.94
C THR A 68 2.11 -13.62 -4.62
N VAL A 69 1.14 -14.50 -4.42
CA VAL A 69 -0.21 -14.18 -3.95
C VAL A 69 -0.63 -15.19 -2.89
N THR A 70 -1.28 -14.68 -1.85
CA THR A 70 -1.85 -15.48 -0.77
C THR A 70 -3.29 -15.83 -1.09
N LEU A 71 -3.57 -17.13 -1.20
CA LEU A 71 -4.90 -17.68 -1.45
C LEU A 71 -5.43 -18.35 -0.16
N GLY A 72 -6.74 -18.55 -0.07
CA GLY A 72 -7.47 -19.15 1.05
C GLY A 72 -7.95 -18.17 2.12
N GLY A 73 -7.69 -16.86 1.96
CA GLY A 73 -8.07 -15.83 2.93
C GLY A 73 -9.39 -15.12 2.60
N TRP A 74 -9.96 -14.43 3.59
CA TRP A 74 -11.19 -13.63 3.43
C TRP A 74 -11.10 -12.61 2.28
N THR A 75 -9.93 -12.01 2.08
CA THR A 75 -9.66 -11.07 0.98
C THR A 75 -9.82 -11.69 -0.40
N GLU A 76 -9.43 -12.95 -0.58
CA GLU A 76 -9.60 -13.63 -1.87
C GLU A 76 -11.07 -13.98 -2.06
N SER A 77 -11.72 -14.50 -1.01
CA SER A 77 -13.16 -14.77 -1.03
C SER A 77 -13.97 -13.53 -1.41
N LEU A 78 -13.64 -12.39 -0.82
CA LEU A 78 -14.26 -11.10 -1.13
C LEU A 78 -13.99 -10.67 -2.58
N TYR A 79 -12.74 -10.77 -3.03
CA TYR A 79 -12.38 -10.45 -4.42
C TYR A 79 -13.13 -11.33 -5.43
N ARG A 80 -13.29 -12.63 -5.16
CA ARG A 80 -14.05 -13.57 -6.00
C ARG A 80 -15.55 -13.27 -6.00
N ARG A 81 -16.12 -12.82 -4.87
CA ARG A 81 -17.53 -12.40 -4.78
C ARG A 81 -17.81 -11.10 -5.51
N GLY A 82 -16.84 -10.19 -5.57
CA GLY A 82 -16.95 -8.96 -6.33
C GLY A 82 -15.67 -8.15 -6.34
N ARG A 83 -15.12 -7.92 -7.54
CA ARG A 83 -13.89 -7.14 -7.75
C ARG A 83 -14.01 -5.70 -7.21
N GLY A 84 -15.13 -5.04 -7.50
CA GLY A 84 -15.42 -3.69 -7.01
C GLY A 84 -15.63 -3.65 -5.49
N LEU A 85 -16.39 -4.62 -4.96
CA LEU A 85 -16.62 -4.75 -3.52
C LEU A 85 -15.32 -4.92 -2.74
N PHE A 86 -14.38 -5.72 -3.25
CA PHE A 86 -13.05 -5.84 -2.64
C PHE A 86 -12.36 -4.50 -2.51
N LEU A 87 -12.29 -3.70 -3.57
CA LEU A 87 -11.62 -2.38 -3.50
C LEU A 87 -12.33 -1.46 -2.51
N VAL A 88 -13.65 -1.33 -2.60
CA VAL A 88 -14.42 -0.45 -1.70
C VAL A 88 -14.23 -0.84 -0.24
N VAL A 89 -14.36 -2.13 0.08
CA VAL A 89 -14.22 -2.61 1.47
C VAL A 89 -12.79 -2.45 1.96
N THR A 90 -11.78 -2.79 1.14
CA THR A 90 -10.38 -2.73 1.60
C THR A 90 -9.91 -1.29 1.78
N LEU A 91 -10.31 -0.37 0.90
CA LEU A 91 -10.05 1.05 1.06
C LEU A 91 -10.83 1.64 2.24
N GLY A 92 -12.10 1.27 2.41
CA GLY A 92 -12.93 1.70 3.54
C GLY A 92 -12.35 1.24 4.88
N MET A 93 -11.91 -0.02 4.98
CA MET A 93 -11.20 -0.53 6.16
C MET A 93 -9.91 0.23 6.42
N GLY A 94 -9.13 0.55 5.39
CA GLY A 94 -7.93 1.38 5.52
C GLY A 94 -8.25 2.76 6.10
N LEU A 95 -9.27 3.43 5.57
CA LEU A 95 -9.72 4.74 6.07
C LEU A 95 -10.21 4.67 7.51
N LEU A 96 -10.96 3.62 7.88
CA LEU A 96 -11.46 3.43 9.24
C LEU A 96 -10.31 3.21 10.23
N ILE A 97 -9.37 2.31 9.91
CA ILE A 97 -8.18 2.04 10.74
C ILE A 97 -7.36 3.32 10.90
N TYR A 98 -7.14 4.05 9.81
CA TYR A 98 -6.42 5.31 9.82
C TYR A 98 -7.08 6.39 10.69
N THR A 99 -8.39 6.54 10.56
CA THR A 99 -9.18 7.49 11.35
C THR A 99 -9.15 7.13 12.83
N ALA A 100 -9.30 5.85 13.16
CA ALA A 100 -9.20 5.36 14.53
C ALA A 100 -7.79 5.60 15.12
N LEU A 101 -6.73 5.33 14.35
CA LEU A 101 -5.36 5.61 14.79
C LEU A 101 -5.14 7.11 15.06
N SER A 102 -5.65 7.97 14.18
CA SER A 102 -5.56 9.43 14.36
C SER A 102 -6.30 9.89 15.62
N ALA A 103 -7.46 9.30 15.90
CA ALA A 103 -8.22 9.55 17.13
C ALA A 103 -7.49 9.07 18.39
N GLU A 104 -6.87 7.89 18.35
CA GLU A 104 -6.04 7.37 19.44
C GLU A 104 -4.83 8.28 19.72
N LEU A 105 -4.12 8.71 18.68
CA LEU A 105 -3.00 9.66 18.81
C LEU A 105 -3.45 10.99 19.41
N ALA A 106 -4.60 11.51 18.98
CA ALA A 106 -5.17 12.73 19.52
C ALA A 106 -5.54 12.60 21.00
N ASN A 107 -5.99 11.43 21.46
CA ASN A 107 -6.29 11.18 22.87
C ASN A 107 -5.02 11.06 23.73
N ILE A 108 -3.99 10.38 23.23
CA ILE A 108 -2.76 10.09 24.00
C ILE A 108 -1.85 11.31 24.08
N TYR A 109 -1.70 12.03 22.96
CA TYR A 109 -0.72 13.10 22.80
C TYR A 109 -1.36 14.48 22.68
N VAL A 110 -2.54 14.68 23.27
CA VAL A 110 -3.17 15.99 23.34
C VAL A 110 -2.30 16.93 24.18
N GLU A 111 -1.89 18.06 23.60
CA GLU A 111 -1.14 19.07 24.33
C GLU A 111 -2.08 19.81 25.31
N ARG A 112 -1.57 20.22 26.48
CA ARG A 112 -2.38 20.96 27.47
C ARG A 112 -2.89 22.26 26.85
N GLY A 113 -4.22 22.40 26.79
CA GLY A 113 -4.90 23.59 26.26
C GLY A 113 -5.32 23.46 24.79
N MET A 114 -4.96 22.37 24.10
CA MET A 114 -5.41 22.09 22.73
C MET A 114 -6.78 21.42 22.73
N ALA A 115 -7.68 21.85 21.86
CA ALA A 115 -8.97 21.19 21.69
C ALA A 115 -8.79 19.84 20.98
N TYR A 116 -9.61 18.83 21.35
CA TYR A 116 -9.51 17.49 20.74
C TYR A 116 -9.62 17.53 19.21
N GLY A 117 -10.51 18.36 18.66
CA GLY A 117 -10.67 18.50 17.21
C GLY A 117 -9.41 19.01 16.50
N GLU A 118 -8.66 19.92 17.14
CA GLU A 118 -7.40 20.44 16.61
C GLU A 118 -6.31 19.36 16.64
N ALA A 119 -6.20 18.64 17.77
CA ALA A 119 -5.27 17.52 17.89
C ALA A 119 -5.56 16.41 16.88
N PHE A 120 -6.84 16.04 16.72
CA PHE A 120 -7.28 15.08 15.72
C PHE A 120 -6.91 15.54 14.30
N GLY A 121 -7.24 16.78 13.93
CA GLY A 121 -6.91 17.32 12.61
C GLY A 121 -5.41 17.33 12.34
N ARG A 122 -4.61 17.70 13.35
CA ARG A 122 -3.15 17.68 13.28
C ARG A 122 -2.61 16.27 13.01
N TYR A 123 -2.93 15.29 13.85
CA TYR A 123 -2.44 13.92 13.67
C TYR A 123 -3.00 13.25 12.40
N PHE A 124 -4.21 13.63 11.98
CA PHE A 124 -4.81 13.18 10.73
C PHE A 124 -4.12 13.79 9.49
N ILE A 125 -3.49 14.96 9.56
CA ILE A 125 -2.73 15.52 8.43
C ILE A 125 -1.29 15.00 8.44
N GLU A 126 -0.66 14.99 9.62
CA GLU A 126 0.72 14.56 9.80
C GLU A 126 0.95 13.10 9.39
N ASN A 127 -0.06 12.24 9.53
CA ASN A 127 0.04 10.81 9.23
C ASN A 127 -0.59 10.39 7.88
N VAL A 128 -0.96 11.34 7.00
CA VAL A 128 -1.59 11.06 5.69
C VAL A 128 -0.83 10.00 4.89
N TRP A 129 0.50 9.98 5.01
CA TRP A 129 1.36 8.99 4.37
C TRP A 129 0.95 7.55 4.66
N GLN A 130 0.48 7.25 5.88
CA GLN A 130 0.05 5.91 6.27
C GLN A 130 -1.19 5.49 5.50
N LEU A 131 -2.14 6.41 5.33
CA LEU A 131 -3.35 6.17 4.55
C LEU A 131 -3.01 5.86 3.08
N LEU A 132 -2.08 6.63 2.50
CA LEU A 132 -1.60 6.40 1.14
C LEU A 132 -0.95 5.02 1.00
N VAL A 133 -0.12 4.60 1.96
CA VAL A 133 0.46 3.25 1.98
C VAL A 133 -0.61 2.17 2.06
N MET A 134 -1.60 2.32 2.94
CA MET A 134 -2.70 1.36 3.06
C MET A 134 -3.48 1.22 1.75
N PHE A 135 -3.75 2.35 1.08
CA PHE A 135 -4.41 2.35 -0.23
C PHE A 135 -3.54 1.71 -1.32
N HIS A 136 -2.24 2.00 -1.32
CA HIS A 136 -1.29 1.37 -2.23
C HIS A 136 -1.29 -0.15 -2.07
N LEU A 137 -1.21 -0.65 -0.83
CA LEU A 137 -1.23 -2.08 -0.54
C LEU A 137 -2.55 -2.74 -0.96
N ALA A 138 -3.68 -2.05 -0.80
CA ALA A 138 -4.98 -2.53 -1.25
C ALA A 138 -5.03 -2.69 -2.79
N ILE A 139 -4.54 -1.67 -3.52
CA ILE A 139 -4.46 -1.69 -4.99
C ILE A 139 -3.44 -2.74 -5.45
N GLU A 140 -2.30 -2.83 -4.79
CA GLU A 140 -1.27 -3.83 -5.08
C GLU A 140 -1.87 -5.23 -4.95
N ARG A 141 -2.57 -5.52 -3.85
CA ARG A 141 -3.23 -6.81 -3.62
C ARG A 141 -4.33 -7.08 -4.65
N TYR A 142 -5.14 -6.09 -4.99
CA TYR A 142 -6.13 -6.19 -6.06
C TYR A 142 -5.49 -6.59 -7.39
N THR A 143 -4.42 -5.90 -7.79
CA THR A 143 -3.71 -6.23 -9.03
C THR A 143 -3.02 -7.59 -8.96
N ALA A 144 -2.61 -8.06 -7.78
CA ALA A 144 -2.06 -9.40 -7.60
C ALA A 144 -3.09 -10.46 -7.98
N PHE A 145 -4.32 -10.35 -7.44
CA PHE A 145 -5.41 -11.25 -7.78
C PHE A 145 -5.78 -11.16 -9.26
N LEU A 146 -5.87 -9.94 -9.81
CA LEU A 146 -6.18 -9.75 -11.22
C LEU A 146 -5.15 -10.39 -12.16
N GLN A 147 -3.86 -10.24 -11.87
CA GLN A 147 -2.80 -10.86 -12.66
C GLN A 147 -2.74 -12.36 -12.45
N TYR A 148 -3.01 -12.84 -11.24
CA TYR A 148 -3.08 -14.27 -10.94
C TYR A 148 -4.18 -14.95 -11.77
N ASP A 149 -5.41 -14.40 -11.77
CA ASP A 149 -6.53 -14.94 -12.54
C ASP A 149 -6.23 -15.03 -14.05
N ARG A 150 -5.48 -14.06 -14.58
CA ARG A 150 -5.10 -13.97 -16.00
C ARG A 150 -3.83 -14.73 -16.37
N SER A 151 -3.08 -15.23 -15.39
CA SER A 151 -1.85 -15.97 -15.62
C SER A 151 -2.16 -17.41 -16.10
N PRO A 152 -1.38 -17.99 -17.03
CA PRO A 152 -1.54 -19.39 -17.42
C PRO A 152 -1.32 -20.33 -16.24
N GLU A 153 -2.11 -21.40 -16.13
CA GLU A 153 -1.99 -22.37 -15.03
C GLU A 153 -0.59 -22.99 -14.94
N ALA A 154 0.05 -23.27 -16.08
CA ALA A 154 1.42 -23.78 -16.16
C ALA A 154 2.47 -22.85 -15.52
N SER A 155 2.16 -21.57 -15.36
CA SER A 155 3.04 -20.59 -14.71
C SER A 155 2.86 -20.50 -13.19
N ARG A 156 1.81 -21.13 -12.65
CA ARG A 156 1.44 -21.05 -11.23
C ARG A 156 2.12 -22.16 -10.46
N ARG A 157 2.80 -21.81 -9.36
CA ARG A 157 3.55 -22.74 -8.51
C ARG A 157 3.17 -22.55 -7.05
N MET A 158 3.03 -23.65 -6.33
CA MET A 158 2.87 -23.58 -4.88
C MET A 158 4.22 -23.24 -4.25
N VAL A 159 4.29 -22.08 -3.57
CA VAL A 159 5.42 -21.74 -2.73
C VAL A 159 5.15 -22.35 -1.36
N MET A 160 5.89 -23.39 -1.00
CA MET A 160 5.84 -23.93 0.35
C MET A 160 6.57 -22.97 1.31
N PRO A 161 6.05 -22.73 2.51
CA PRO A 161 6.78 -21.98 3.52
C PRO A 161 8.08 -22.72 3.88
N PRO A 162 9.19 -22.00 4.13
CA PRO A 162 10.52 -22.59 4.33
C PRO A 162 10.63 -23.52 5.55
N PHE A 163 9.63 -23.56 6.43
CA PHE A 163 9.70 -24.24 7.74
C PHE A 163 9.01 -25.62 7.81
N ARG A 164 8.62 -26.24 6.69
CA ARG A 164 8.04 -27.62 6.73
C ARG A 164 9.07 -28.76 6.89
N GLY A 165 10.32 -28.44 7.24
CA GLY A 165 11.40 -29.41 7.46
C GLY A 165 11.55 -29.95 8.89
N PHE A 166 10.76 -29.50 9.87
CA PHE A 166 10.77 -30.05 11.22
C PHE A 166 9.48 -30.83 11.52
N ARG A 167 9.39 -32.04 10.98
CA ARG A 167 8.61 -33.12 11.60
C ARG A 167 9.61 -34.25 11.90
N ARG A 168 9.95 -34.41 13.18
CA ARG A 168 10.33 -35.71 13.73
C ARG A 168 9.07 -36.37 14.25
#